data_AF-A0A9Q1KRN8-F1
#
_entry.id   AF-A0A9Q1KRN8-F1
#
_cell.length_a   1.000
_cell.length_b   1.000
_cell.length_c   1.000
_cell.angle_alpha   90.00
_cell.angle_beta   90.00
_cell.angle_gamma   90.00
#
_symmetry.space_group_name_H-M   'P 1'
#
loop_
_entity.id
_entity.type
_entity.pdbx_description
1 polymer ?
#
loop_
_entity_poly.entity_id
_entity_poly.type
_entity_poly.pdbx_seq_one_letter_code
_entity_poly.pdbx_strand_id
1 'polypeptide(L)'
;MKYTQKIDSEKLINWGEHQMRSPNSVGVGALGAPINGGHYNLNPPQTRGLFPKLMLWLILFVSVTYVIYTFKLVSSPTSCSHGGAGDGASNGDPFSDHHRLLSFTTQTKIENNNNDHNPTSNSSSSSTTTTTEEESDENYKNKKKNNNPVAKLPRPRPKSEPEPTNISHIVFGIGASATLWDQRKNYIKIWYNGSENMRGIVWVEEQVHTDNKTDQDLPEIRISGDTDQFPYTNRQGHRSAIRISRIISETLRLGLKDVRWFVLGDDDTVFVTENLIRVLQKYDHTQYYYIGSNSESHLQNIYFSYAMAYGGGGFAISYPLAVALERMQDRCIMRYPALYGSDDRMQACMAELGVPLTKELGFHQYDVYGNLFGLLTAHPVTPFVSLHHLDVVEPIFPNMTQVQALQKLAVPMKLDSAGLMQQSICYEKKKKWTISVSWGFAVQIVRGVLSPREMEMPTRTFLNWYKRADYTAYAFNTRPLARNPCQRPYVYYMSEARLDEEKNTTVSVYLRHHIEQPLCKWNMVDPATIEEVIVYKKPDPQLWARSPRRNCARIRRSTKNGTMVIHVGVCKRSEVTEI
;
A
#
# COMPACT_ATOMS: atom_id res chain seq x y z
N MET A 1 28.18 46.74 -4.59
CA MET A 1 28.48 45.34 -4.20
C MET A 1 27.20 44.71 -3.66
N LYS A 2 26.48 43.99 -4.52
CA LYS A 2 25.30 43.19 -4.18
C LYS A 2 25.65 41.76 -4.60
N TYR A 3 25.77 40.85 -3.63
CA TYR A 3 25.83 39.41 -3.89
C TYR A 3 24.45 38.85 -3.54
N THR A 4 23.62 38.70 -4.57
CA THR A 4 22.40 37.89 -4.52
C THR A 4 22.81 36.43 -4.69
N GLN A 5 22.78 35.68 -3.59
CA GLN A 5 22.97 34.23 -3.62
C GLN A 5 21.62 33.61 -3.97
N LYS A 6 21.47 33.26 -5.25
CA LYS A 6 20.34 32.49 -5.77
C LYS A 6 20.53 31.05 -5.28
N ILE A 7 19.74 30.62 -4.30
CA ILE A 7 19.72 29.22 -3.84
C ILE A 7 18.66 28.50 -4.67
N ASP A 8 19.11 27.54 -5.48
CA ASP A 8 18.27 26.75 -6.38
C ASP A 8 17.32 25.84 -5.59
N SER A 9 16.03 26.15 -5.66
CA SER A 9 14.91 25.32 -5.20
C SER A 9 14.78 23.98 -5.95
N GLU A 10 15.54 23.78 -7.04
CA GLU A 10 15.58 22.52 -7.79
C GLU A 10 16.32 21.38 -7.04
N LYS A 11 17.12 21.69 -6.01
CA LYS A 11 17.90 20.67 -5.28
C LYS A 11 17.09 19.83 -4.29
N LEU A 12 15.88 20.23 -3.92
CA LEU A 12 14.98 19.39 -3.09
C LEU A 12 14.24 18.32 -3.91
N ILE A 13 14.19 18.48 -5.24
CA ILE A 13 13.35 17.67 -6.14
C ILE A 13 14.16 16.62 -6.91
N ASN A 14 15.49 16.76 -7.00
CA ASN A 14 16.32 15.99 -7.93
C ASN A 14 17.25 14.94 -7.25
N TRP A 15 16.77 14.26 -6.21
CA TRP A 15 17.60 13.30 -5.44
C TRP A 15 17.77 11.92 -6.11
N GLY A 16 17.05 11.62 -7.19
CA GLY A 16 17.16 10.33 -7.92
C GLY A 16 18.39 10.19 -8.84
N GLU A 17 19.11 11.28 -9.13
CA GLU A 17 20.09 11.31 -10.24
C GLU A 17 21.53 10.91 -9.82
N HIS A 18 21.85 10.91 -8.52
CA HIS A 18 23.23 10.70 -8.04
C HIS A 18 23.58 9.29 -7.53
N GLN A 19 22.68 8.31 -7.63
CA GLN A 19 22.95 6.93 -7.16
C GLN A 19 23.87 6.09 -8.06
N MET A 20 24.42 6.64 -9.15
CA MET A 20 25.42 5.95 -9.97
C MET A 20 26.85 6.39 -9.65
N ARG A 21 27.37 5.94 -8.50
CA ARG A 21 28.81 5.68 -8.29
C ARG A 21 28.99 4.76 -7.09
N SER A 22 29.15 3.47 -7.38
CA SER A 22 29.78 2.54 -6.45
C SER A 22 31.25 2.96 -6.25
N PRO A 23 31.78 3.03 -5.01
CA PRO A 23 33.19 3.29 -4.78
C PRO A 23 33.94 1.97 -4.91
N ASN A 24 34.42 1.65 -6.11
CA ASN A 24 35.61 0.82 -6.35
C ASN A 24 35.91 0.74 -7.85
N SER A 25 36.65 1.70 -8.36
CA SER A 25 37.58 1.48 -9.47
C SER A 25 38.59 2.62 -9.49
N VAL A 26 39.82 2.27 -9.12
CA VAL A 26 41.03 3.07 -9.27
C VAL A 26 41.14 3.55 -10.73
N GLY A 27 41.48 4.82 -10.90
CA GLY A 27 41.43 5.49 -12.18
C GLY A 27 42.48 5.02 -13.19
N VAL A 28 42.16 5.23 -14.46
CA VAL A 28 43.10 5.62 -15.52
C VAL A 28 42.33 6.60 -16.41
N GLY A 29 42.86 7.81 -16.58
CA GLY A 29 42.21 8.90 -17.32
C GLY A 29 42.45 8.87 -18.83
N ALA A 30 41.67 9.67 -19.55
CA ALA A 30 42.15 10.53 -20.66
C ALA A 30 40.98 11.32 -21.31
N LEU A 31 41.03 12.64 -21.13
CA LEU A 31 40.90 13.73 -22.12
C LEU A 31 39.84 13.65 -23.26
N GLY A 32 38.81 14.49 -23.16
CA GLY A 32 38.73 15.77 -23.90
C GLY A 32 38.48 15.80 -25.42
N ALA A 33 37.22 16.11 -25.79
CA ALA A 33 36.78 17.13 -26.76
C ALA A 33 36.80 16.89 -28.30
N PRO A 34 35.93 17.61 -29.08
CA PRO A 34 35.18 17.10 -30.25
C PRO A 34 35.44 17.85 -31.58
N ILE A 35 35.17 17.27 -32.77
CA ILE A 35 35.02 18.02 -34.04
C ILE A 35 34.03 17.36 -35.05
N ASN A 36 33.27 18.22 -35.73
CA ASN A 36 32.31 18.10 -36.84
C ASN A 36 32.73 17.30 -38.10
N GLY A 37 31.71 16.71 -38.76
CA GLY A 37 31.33 16.98 -40.17
C GLY A 37 32.09 16.30 -41.33
N GLY A 38 31.37 15.55 -42.19
CA GLY A 38 31.80 15.26 -43.56
C GLY A 38 31.24 13.95 -44.17
N HIS A 39 30.33 14.09 -45.14
CA HIS A 39 29.86 13.02 -46.03
C HIS A 39 30.97 12.49 -46.94
N TYR A 40 31.14 11.16 -47.08
CA TYR A 40 31.50 10.49 -48.35
C TYR A 40 31.03 9.02 -48.35
N ASN A 41 30.27 8.65 -49.39
CA ASN A 41 29.96 7.28 -49.77
C ASN A 41 31.21 6.60 -50.36
N LEU A 42 31.58 5.42 -49.88
CA LEU A 42 32.42 4.44 -50.61
C LEU A 42 32.14 3.02 -50.08
N ASN A 43 31.93 2.08 -51.00
CA ASN A 43 31.60 0.67 -50.77
C ASN A 43 32.62 -0.05 -49.85
N PRO A 44 32.20 -1.06 -49.04
CA PRO A 44 33.11 -1.80 -48.18
C PRO A 44 33.88 -2.88 -48.98
N PRO A 45 35.17 -3.11 -48.67
CA PRO A 45 35.91 -4.24 -49.21
C PRO A 45 35.60 -5.52 -48.42
N GLN A 46 35.49 -6.63 -49.14
CA GLN A 46 35.42 -7.98 -48.59
C GLN A 46 36.74 -8.34 -47.89
N THR A 47 36.69 -8.58 -46.58
CA THR A 47 37.76 -9.26 -45.84
C THR A 47 37.32 -10.68 -45.50
N ARG A 48 37.71 -11.65 -46.35
CA ARG A 48 37.77 -13.06 -45.99
C ARG A 48 39.04 -13.29 -45.17
N GLY A 49 38.91 -13.82 -43.95
CA GLY A 49 40.04 -14.44 -43.26
C GLY A 49 39.96 -14.45 -41.74
N LEU A 50 40.02 -15.65 -41.15
CA LEU A 50 40.46 -15.98 -39.78
C LEU A 50 39.49 -16.04 -38.59
N PHE A 51 38.17 -15.80 -38.71
CA PHE A 51 37.25 -15.94 -37.57
C PHE A 51 36.40 -17.25 -37.46
N PRO A 52 36.00 -17.95 -38.54
CA PRO A 52 35.06 -19.07 -38.39
C PRO A 52 35.72 -20.37 -37.84
N LYS A 53 37.04 -20.55 -38.02
CA LYS A 53 37.73 -21.77 -37.56
C LYS A 53 37.97 -21.79 -36.05
N LEU A 54 38.29 -20.64 -35.45
CA LEU A 54 38.54 -20.53 -34.01
C LEU A 54 37.25 -20.79 -33.22
N MET A 55 36.13 -20.22 -33.67
CA MET A 55 34.83 -20.41 -33.03
C MET A 55 34.36 -21.87 -33.08
N LEU A 56 34.63 -22.55 -34.19
CA LEU A 56 34.29 -23.96 -34.36
C LEU A 56 35.11 -24.87 -33.44
N TRP A 57 36.41 -24.59 -33.29
CA TRP A 57 37.27 -25.28 -32.31
C TRP A 57 36.82 -25.05 -30.86
N LEU A 58 36.38 -23.83 -30.54
CA LEU A 58 35.94 -23.49 -29.18
C LEU A 58 34.63 -24.20 -28.83
N ILE A 59 33.67 -24.26 -29.77
CA ILE A 59 32.43 -25.04 -29.60
C ILE A 59 32.73 -26.53 -29.43
N LEU A 60 33.67 -27.08 -30.22
CA LEU A 60 34.07 -28.48 -30.14
C LEU A 60 34.72 -28.79 -28.79
N PHE A 61 35.59 -27.91 -28.29
CA PHE A 61 36.23 -28.04 -26.99
C PHE A 61 35.23 -28.03 -25.83
N VAL A 62 34.27 -27.10 -25.84
CA VAL A 62 33.20 -27.03 -24.82
C VAL A 62 32.31 -28.27 -24.87
N SER A 63 31.99 -28.75 -26.07
CA SER A 63 31.14 -29.94 -26.25
C SER A 63 31.84 -31.20 -25.74
N VAL A 64 33.12 -31.39 -26.07
CA VAL A 64 33.91 -32.55 -25.61
C VAL A 64 34.10 -32.54 -24.10
N THR A 65 34.40 -31.37 -23.51
CA THR A 65 34.54 -31.26 -22.04
C THR A 65 33.24 -31.55 -21.32
N TYR A 66 32.09 -31.12 -21.86
CA TYR A 66 30.77 -31.44 -21.31
C TYR A 66 30.46 -32.95 -21.39
N VAL A 67 30.79 -33.60 -22.51
CA VAL A 67 30.62 -35.06 -22.67
C VAL A 67 31.52 -35.82 -21.69
N ILE A 68 32.78 -35.42 -21.51
CA ILE A 68 33.68 -36.07 -20.55
C ILE A 68 33.17 -35.89 -19.11
N TYR A 69 32.69 -34.70 -18.77
CA TYR A 69 32.15 -34.42 -17.44
C TYR A 69 30.90 -35.26 -17.15
N THR A 70 29.97 -35.32 -18.09
CA THR A 70 28.76 -36.16 -17.97
C THR A 70 29.10 -37.64 -17.92
N PHE A 71 30.07 -38.12 -18.70
CA PHE A 71 30.54 -39.51 -18.62
C PHE A 71 31.17 -39.80 -17.26
N LYS A 72 31.97 -38.90 -16.68
CA LYS A 72 32.50 -39.05 -15.32
C LYS A 72 31.41 -39.10 -14.26
N LEU A 73 30.36 -38.30 -14.42
CA LEU A 73 29.22 -38.28 -13.50
C LEU A 73 28.43 -39.60 -13.54
N VAL A 74 28.27 -40.18 -14.73
CA VAL A 74 27.53 -41.45 -14.94
C VAL A 74 28.39 -42.68 -14.66
N SER A 75 29.72 -42.59 -14.80
CA SER A 75 30.66 -43.71 -14.62
C SER A 75 31.27 -43.80 -13.22
N SER A 76 30.87 -42.92 -12.29
CA SER A 76 31.31 -42.99 -10.89
C SER A 76 30.32 -43.82 -10.07
N PRO A 77 30.61 -45.10 -9.76
CA PRO A 77 29.75 -45.90 -8.90
C PRO A 77 29.80 -45.35 -7.47
N THR A 78 28.67 -44.83 -6.98
CA THR A 78 28.47 -44.53 -5.56
C THR A 78 28.14 -45.83 -4.84
N SER A 79 29.16 -46.48 -4.29
CA SER A 79 29.01 -47.56 -3.33
C SER A 79 28.63 -46.98 -1.96
N CYS A 80 27.35 -47.07 -1.59
CA CYS A 80 26.93 -46.88 -0.20
C CYS A 80 27.13 -48.19 0.56
N SER A 81 28.11 -48.24 1.47
CA SER A 81 28.18 -49.25 2.53
C SER A 81 28.25 -48.55 3.88
N HIS A 82 27.32 -48.94 4.75
CA HIS A 82 27.14 -48.45 6.11
C HIS A 82 28.15 -49.07 7.09
N GLY A 83 28.53 -48.28 8.11
CA GLY A 83 29.09 -48.71 9.39
C GLY A 83 30.56 -48.28 9.57
N GLY A 84 30.98 -47.55 10.59
CA GLY A 84 30.32 -47.02 11.78
C GLY A 84 31.37 -46.47 12.75
N ALA A 85 30.90 -45.60 13.65
CA ALA A 85 31.51 -45.11 14.90
C ALA A 85 32.57 -44.00 14.86
N GLY A 86 32.28 -42.90 15.58
CA GLY A 86 33.30 -42.00 16.15
C GLY A 86 32.99 -40.49 16.19
N ASP A 87 32.00 -40.09 16.97
CA ASP A 87 31.86 -38.84 17.76
C ASP A 87 32.17 -37.42 17.19
N GLY A 88 31.19 -36.51 17.32
CA GLY A 88 31.42 -35.07 17.47
C GLY A 88 30.37 -34.13 16.84
N ALA A 89 29.51 -33.54 17.68
CA ALA A 89 28.54 -32.44 17.48
C ALA A 89 28.77 -31.49 16.27
N SER A 90 27.79 -30.98 15.52
CA SER A 90 26.59 -30.22 15.92
C SER A 90 25.79 -29.77 14.68
N ASN A 91 24.46 -29.64 14.83
CA ASN A 91 23.47 -28.80 14.11
C ASN A 91 23.56 -28.72 12.55
N GLY A 92 22.60 -29.18 11.76
CA GLY A 92 21.15 -29.12 11.92
C GLY A 92 20.60 -28.00 11.03
N ASP A 93 20.41 -28.29 9.74
CA ASP A 93 19.80 -27.38 8.77
C ASP A 93 18.46 -27.97 8.27
N PRO A 94 17.34 -27.22 8.25
CA PRO A 94 16.00 -27.80 8.24
C PRO A 94 15.27 -27.55 6.91
N PHE A 95 15.51 -28.36 5.87
CA PHE A 95 14.63 -28.39 4.68
C PHE A 95 14.57 -29.79 4.05
N SER A 96 13.81 -30.69 4.67
CA SER A 96 13.16 -31.81 3.97
C SER A 96 12.02 -32.33 4.82
N ASP A 97 10.82 -31.85 4.54
CA ASP A 97 9.61 -32.68 4.54
C ASP A 97 8.44 -31.83 4.08
N HIS A 98 8.04 -31.99 2.82
CA HIS A 98 6.65 -31.93 2.37
C HIS A 98 6.57 -32.08 0.84
N HIS A 99 6.51 -33.32 0.36
CA HIS A 99 5.75 -33.62 -0.87
C HIS A 99 5.34 -35.09 -0.85
N ARG A 100 4.15 -35.37 -0.28
CA ARG A 100 3.28 -36.46 -0.72
C ARG A 100 1.93 -36.34 -0.04
N LEU A 101 0.97 -35.72 -0.72
CA LEU A 101 -0.45 -35.98 -0.59
C LEU A 101 -1.12 -35.37 -1.82
N LEU A 102 -1.65 -36.24 -2.69
CA LEU A 102 -2.87 -36.07 -3.49
C LEU A 102 -2.92 -37.24 -4.50
N SER A 103 -3.69 -38.27 -4.16
CA SER A 103 -4.30 -39.17 -5.12
C SER A 103 -5.60 -39.65 -4.49
N PHE A 104 -6.66 -38.87 -4.70
CA PHE A 104 -8.03 -39.30 -4.45
C PHE A 104 -8.49 -40.10 -5.66
N THR A 105 -8.69 -41.40 -5.47
CA THR A 105 -9.43 -42.25 -6.41
C THR A 105 -10.75 -42.61 -5.74
N THR A 106 -11.83 -42.19 -6.35
CA THR A 106 -13.21 -42.52 -6.00
C THR A 106 -13.50 -43.98 -6.33
N GLN A 107 -13.94 -44.76 -5.34
CA GLN A 107 -14.72 -45.97 -5.58
C GLN A 107 -15.90 -46.02 -4.61
N THR A 108 -17.08 -45.90 -5.20
CA THR A 108 -18.39 -46.19 -4.67
C THR A 108 -18.55 -47.68 -4.40
N LYS A 109 -19.14 -48.04 -3.26
CA LYS A 109 -19.81 -49.34 -3.11
C LYS A 109 -21.12 -49.16 -2.34
N ILE A 110 -22.15 -49.75 -2.94
CA ILE A 110 -23.57 -49.78 -2.62
C ILE A 110 -23.84 -50.95 -1.67
N GLU A 111 -24.82 -50.81 -0.77
CA GLU A 111 -25.87 -51.77 -0.34
C GLU A 111 -26.35 -51.39 1.09
N ASN A 112 -27.56 -50.80 1.25
CA ASN A 112 -28.90 -51.42 1.38
C ASN A 112 -29.10 -52.28 2.65
N ASN A 113 -29.87 -51.76 3.62
CA ASN A 113 -31.23 -52.24 3.94
C ASN A 113 -31.86 -51.55 5.18
N ASN A 114 -32.90 -50.76 4.93
CA ASN A 114 -34.28 -50.83 5.47
C ASN A 114 -34.54 -51.51 6.83
N ASN A 115 -35.11 -50.78 7.81
CA ASN A 115 -36.57 -50.75 8.10
C ASN A 115 -36.92 -50.00 9.40
N ASP A 116 -37.91 -49.10 9.29
CA ASP A 116 -39.05 -48.78 10.16
C ASP A 116 -38.98 -48.91 11.70
N HIS A 117 -39.17 -47.77 12.40
CA HIS A 117 -40.41 -47.41 13.10
C HIS A 117 -40.21 -46.20 14.05
N ASN A 118 -41.21 -45.31 14.06
CA ASN A 118 -41.46 -44.23 15.04
C ASN A 118 -42.40 -44.77 16.15
N PRO A 119 -42.79 -44.05 17.23
CA PRO A 119 -42.32 -42.76 17.79
C PRO A 119 -42.27 -42.72 19.37
N THR A 120 -42.07 -41.50 19.91
CA THR A 120 -42.55 -40.93 21.20
C THR A 120 -41.83 -41.13 22.56
N SER A 121 -41.44 -39.96 23.12
CA SER A 121 -41.68 -39.44 24.49
C SER A 121 -40.71 -39.72 25.67
N ASN A 122 -40.53 -38.64 26.44
CA ASN A 122 -40.31 -38.51 27.90
C ASN A 122 -38.91 -38.66 28.55
N SER A 123 -38.41 -37.49 28.98
CA SER A 123 -38.03 -37.05 30.35
C SER A 123 -37.26 -37.94 31.35
N SER A 124 -36.51 -37.22 32.21
CA SER A 124 -35.91 -37.56 33.53
C SER A 124 -34.59 -38.37 33.47
N SER A 125 -33.44 -37.81 33.85
CA SER A 125 -32.93 -37.45 35.19
C SER A 125 -32.79 -38.66 36.13
N SER A 126 -31.55 -39.03 36.46
CA SER A 126 -31.22 -39.75 37.70
C SER A 126 -29.85 -39.33 38.22
N SER A 127 -29.85 -39.00 39.50
CA SER A 127 -28.75 -38.89 40.45
C SER A 127 -28.36 -40.26 41.03
N THR A 128 -27.23 -40.33 41.74
CA THR A 128 -26.76 -41.47 42.55
C THR A 128 -26.01 -40.89 43.76
N THR A 129 -26.59 -40.87 44.96
CA THR A 129 -26.43 -41.78 46.13
C THR A 129 -25.26 -41.39 47.05
N THR A 130 -25.47 -40.73 48.20
CA THR A 130 -25.75 -41.18 49.60
C THR A 130 -24.61 -41.93 50.32
N THR A 131 -24.18 -41.40 51.48
CA THR A 131 -24.02 -42.15 52.76
C THR A 131 -24.00 -41.17 53.95
N THR A 132 -24.72 -41.55 55.00
CA THR A 132 -25.00 -40.89 56.29
C THR A 132 -24.12 -41.46 57.40
N GLU A 133 -23.88 -40.68 58.47
CA GLU A 133 -23.91 -41.13 59.87
C GLU A 133 -23.98 -39.91 60.81
N GLU A 134 -24.83 -40.00 61.84
CA GLU A 134 -25.13 -38.98 62.87
C GLU A 134 -24.42 -39.34 64.19
N GLU A 135 -23.99 -38.33 64.95
CA GLU A 135 -23.99 -38.39 66.41
C GLU A 135 -24.03 -36.97 67.01
N SER A 136 -24.79 -36.81 68.09
CA SER A 136 -25.09 -35.55 68.80
C SER A 136 -24.51 -35.59 70.21
N ASP A 137 -23.94 -34.49 70.72
CA ASP A 137 -24.13 -34.08 72.13
C ASP A 137 -23.54 -32.67 72.45
N GLU A 138 -23.93 -32.20 73.64
CA GLU A 138 -24.21 -30.84 74.09
C GLU A 138 -23.03 -29.87 74.43
N ASN A 139 -23.43 -28.59 74.55
CA ASN A 139 -23.24 -27.71 75.74
C ASN A 139 -22.42 -26.38 75.62
N TYR A 140 -23.18 -25.28 75.52
CA TYR A 140 -23.09 -23.99 76.26
C TYR A 140 -21.81 -23.10 76.19
N LYS A 141 -21.90 -21.91 75.56
CA LYS A 141 -22.42 -20.63 76.13
C LYS A 141 -21.83 -19.36 75.48
N ASN A 142 -22.72 -18.38 75.25
CA ASN A 142 -22.54 -16.92 75.14
C ASN A 142 -21.88 -16.29 73.88
N LYS A 143 -22.70 -15.73 72.97
CA LYS A 143 -23.02 -14.28 73.00
C LYS A 143 -24.14 -13.90 72.01
N LYS A 144 -24.86 -12.85 72.42
CA LYS A 144 -26.12 -12.32 71.88
C LYS A 144 -26.06 -11.85 70.42
N LYS A 145 -27.23 -12.02 69.78
CA LYS A 145 -27.75 -11.47 68.52
C LYS A 145 -27.25 -10.07 68.14
N ASN A 146 -26.98 -9.88 66.85
CA ASN A 146 -27.58 -8.81 66.05
C ASN A 146 -27.62 -9.22 64.56
N ASN A 147 -28.81 -9.16 63.97
CA ASN A 147 -29.07 -9.46 62.56
C ASN A 147 -28.41 -8.41 61.66
N ASN A 148 -27.69 -8.84 60.63
CA ASN A 148 -27.44 -8.04 59.43
C ASN A 148 -27.47 -8.95 58.19
N PRO A 149 -28.09 -8.51 57.08
CA PRO A 149 -28.27 -9.34 55.90
C PRO A 149 -26.94 -9.52 55.17
N VAL A 150 -26.62 -10.77 54.81
CA VAL A 150 -25.47 -11.11 53.98
C VAL A 150 -25.62 -10.42 52.63
N ALA A 151 -24.81 -9.38 52.42
CA ALA A 151 -24.74 -8.66 51.16
C ALA A 151 -24.25 -9.61 50.05
N LYS A 152 -25.09 -9.84 49.04
CA LYS A 152 -24.67 -10.47 47.79
C LYS A 152 -23.56 -9.61 47.18
N LEU A 153 -22.37 -10.18 47.02
CA LEU A 153 -21.29 -9.51 46.28
C LEU A 153 -21.81 -9.12 44.88
N PRO A 154 -21.56 -7.89 44.41
CA PRO A 154 -21.93 -7.49 43.07
C PRO A 154 -21.15 -8.33 42.07
N ARG A 155 -21.88 -9.02 41.20
CA ARG A 155 -21.32 -9.65 40.00
C ARG A 155 -20.55 -8.56 39.23
N PRO A 156 -19.31 -8.82 38.75
CA PRO A 156 -18.54 -7.80 38.04
C PRO A 156 -19.38 -7.28 36.88
N ARG A 157 -19.54 -5.95 36.80
CA ARG A 157 -20.17 -5.34 35.64
C ARG A 157 -19.39 -5.79 34.40
N PRO A 158 -20.04 -6.20 33.30
CA PRO A 158 -19.33 -6.43 32.06
C PRO A 158 -18.52 -5.17 31.77
N LYS A 159 -17.20 -5.30 31.61
CA LYS A 159 -16.36 -4.19 31.14
C LYS A 159 -17.03 -3.70 29.85
N SER A 160 -17.47 -2.44 29.83
CA SER A 160 -17.92 -1.80 28.60
C SER A 160 -16.86 -2.07 27.54
N GLU A 161 -17.28 -2.56 26.38
CA GLU A 161 -16.35 -2.73 25.27
C GLU A 161 -15.60 -1.41 25.05
N PRO A 162 -14.26 -1.44 24.85
CA PRO A 162 -13.50 -0.23 24.61
C PRO A 162 -14.11 0.53 23.43
N GLU A 163 -14.30 1.83 23.58
CA GLU A 163 -14.79 2.68 22.49
C GLU A 163 -13.90 2.48 21.25
N PRO A 164 -14.45 2.25 20.04
CA PRO A 164 -13.66 2.14 18.82
C PRO A 164 -12.76 3.35 18.57
N THR A 165 -11.57 3.13 18.00
CA THR A 165 -10.68 4.23 17.60
C THR A 165 -11.41 5.17 16.64
N ASN A 166 -11.38 6.47 16.92
CA ASN A 166 -11.96 7.51 16.08
C ASN A 166 -10.91 8.62 15.82
N ILE A 167 -11.27 9.69 15.11
CA ILE A 167 -10.34 10.75 14.74
C ILE A 167 -9.70 11.47 15.93
N SER A 168 -10.43 11.64 17.05
CA SER A 168 -9.92 12.30 18.25
C SER A 168 -8.91 11.47 19.01
N HIS A 169 -8.68 10.21 18.63
CA HIS A 169 -7.65 9.34 19.20
C HIS A 169 -6.34 9.35 18.38
N ILE A 170 -6.32 10.05 17.25
CA ILE A 170 -5.17 10.13 16.33
C ILE A 170 -4.52 11.51 16.48
N VAL A 171 -3.19 11.57 16.36
CA VAL A 171 -2.44 12.82 16.24
C VAL A 171 -1.52 12.75 15.04
N PHE A 172 -1.67 13.70 14.10
CA PHE A 172 -0.82 13.81 12.93
C PHE A 172 0.43 14.64 13.24
N GLY A 173 1.62 14.08 13.08
CA GLY A 173 2.87 14.81 13.02
C GLY A 173 3.26 15.02 11.56
N ILE A 174 3.17 16.25 11.06
CA ILE A 174 3.39 16.57 9.66
C ILE A 174 4.81 17.15 9.51
N GLY A 175 5.66 16.46 8.76
CA GLY A 175 6.98 16.96 8.40
C GLY A 175 6.87 18.01 7.30
N ALA A 176 7.27 19.24 7.59
CA ALA A 176 7.23 20.33 6.62
C ALA A 176 8.58 21.02 6.49
N SER A 177 8.79 21.72 5.37
CA SER A 177 9.93 22.62 5.14
C SER A 177 9.45 24.06 5.17
N ALA A 178 10.16 24.93 5.89
CA ALA A 178 9.80 26.35 5.96
C ALA A 178 9.81 27.02 4.57
N THR A 179 10.75 26.60 3.73
CA THR A 179 10.90 27.12 2.36
C THR A 179 9.78 26.70 1.39
N LEU A 180 9.08 25.59 1.67
CA LEU A 180 8.01 25.07 0.82
C LEU A 180 6.61 25.29 1.42
N TRP A 181 6.56 25.81 2.65
CA TRP A 181 5.35 25.91 3.46
C TRP A 181 4.21 26.65 2.76
N ASP A 182 4.48 27.84 2.19
CA ASP A 182 3.44 28.66 1.56
C ASP A 182 2.74 27.95 0.39
N GLN A 183 3.46 27.09 -0.32
CA GLN A 183 2.90 26.28 -1.40
C GLN A 183 2.21 25.03 -0.85
N ARG A 184 2.91 24.24 -0.03
CA ARG A 184 2.49 22.88 0.36
C ARG A 184 1.41 22.85 1.43
N LYS A 185 1.25 23.90 2.24
CA LYS A 185 0.13 24.02 3.19
C LYS A 185 -1.24 23.87 2.51
N ASN A 186 -1.33 24.20 1.21
CA ASN A 186 -2.57 24.05 0.44
C ASN A 186 -2.99 22.59 0.25
N TYR A 187 -2.07 21.62 0.30
CA TYR A 187 -2.42 20.20 0.31
C TYR A 187 -3.03 19.78 1.64
N ILE A 188 -2.48 20.28 2.76
CA ILE A 188 -2.99 20.01 4.11
C ILE A 188 -4.43 20.52 4.25
N LYS A 189 -4.73 21.72 3.72
CA LYS A 189 -6.10 22.30 3.73
C LYS A 189 -7.18 21.43 3.07
N ILE A 190 -6.80 20.43 2.26
CA ILE A 190 -7.76 19.57 1.55
C ILE A 190 -8.33 18.49 2.46
N TRP A 191 -7.53 17.99 3.41
CA TRP A 191 -7.88 16.81 4.22
C TRP A 191 -7.89 17.07 5.72
N TYR A 192 -7.13 18.06 6.20
CA TYR A 192 -7.12 18.42 7.60
C TYR A 192 -8.28 19.35 7.94
N ASN A 193 -8.97 19.05 9.05
CA ASN A 193 -10.09 19.84 9.53
C ASN A 193 -10.06 19.94 11.07
N GLY A 194 -9.48 21.01 11.61
CA GLY A 194 -9.41 21.25 13.05
C GLY A 194 -10.79 21.37 13.72
N SER A 195 -11.82 21.79 12.99
CA SER A 195 -13.19 21.93 13.52
C SER A 195 -13.86 20.58 13.84
N GLU A 196 -13.36 19.47 13.28
CA GLU A 196 -13.85 18.11 13.51
C GLU A 196 -13.04 17.34 14.58
N ASN A 197 -12.43 18.06 15.53
CA ASN A 197 -11.55 17.50 16.57
C ASN A 197 -10.33 16.74 16.03
N MET A 198 -9.92 17.02 14.78
CA MET A 198 -8.65 16.53 14.27
C MET A 198 -7.50 17.18 15.05
N ARG A 199 -6.47 16.40 15.34
CA ARG A 199 -5.29 16.85 16.06
C ARG A 199 -4.09 16.68 15.17
N GLY A 200 -3.39 17.77 14.89
CA GLY A 200 -2.17 17.72 14.09
C GLY A 200 -1.19 18.80 14.50
N ILE A 201 0.09 18.51 14.30
CA ILE A 201 1.20 19.42 14.52
C ILE A 201 2.08 19.40 13.27
N VAL A 202 2.32 20.57 12.69
CA VAL A 202 3.29 20.76 11.62
C VAL A 202 4.64 21.06 12.24
N TRP A 203 5.65 20.27 11.89
CA TRP A 203 7.02 20.41 12.39
C TRP A 203 7.94 20.97 11.31
N VAL A 204 8.45 22.17 11.55
CA VAL A 204 9.35 22.91 10.65
C VAL A 204 10.73 23.13 11.29
N GLU A 205 11.73 23.46 10.48
CA GLU A 205 13.07 23.82 10.95
C GLU A 205 13.19 25.26 11.45
N GLU A 206 12.33 26.17 11.00
CA GLU A 206 12.36 27.59 11.36
C GLU A 206 10.97 28.22 11.30
N GLN A 207 10.85 29.45 11.79
CA GLN A 207 9.57 30.17 11.84
C GLN A 207 9.04 30.46 10.43
N VAL A 208 7.78 30.13 10.19
CA VAL A 208 7.08 30.41 8.93
C VAL A 208 6.02 31.50 9.08
N HIS A 209 5.69 32.16 7.97
CA HIS A 209 4.59 33.11 7.93
C HIS A 209 3.24 32.38 8.04
N THR A 210 2.35 32.91 8.87
CA THR A 210 0.97 32.43 9.02
C THR A 210 0.00 33.59 8.85
N ASP A 211 -1.05 33.38 8.05
CA ASP A 211 -2.11 34.36 7.88
C ASP A 211 -3.33 33.94 8.69
N ASN A 212 -3.59 34.68 9.78
CA ASN A 212 -4.70 34.44 10.71
C ASN A 212 -6.09 34.45 10.05
N LYS A 213 -6.27 34.92 8.82
CA LYS A 213 -7.55 34.85 8.11
C LYS A 213 -7.70 33.60 7.26
N THR A 214 -6.62 33.14 6.64
CA THR A 214 -6.66 32.05 5.63
C THR A 214 -6.12 30.72 6.15
N ASP A 215 -5.43 30.73 7.29
CA ASP A 215 -4.76 29.58 7.89
C ASP A 215 -5.41 29.12 9.23
N GLN A 216 -6.64 29.57 9.54
CA GLN A 216 -7.32 29.25 10.82
C GLN A 216 -7.54 27.76 11.04
N ASP A 217 -7.79 27.01 9.96
CA ASP A 217 -8.08 25.58 10.01
C ASP A 217 -6.83 24.71 9.85
N LEU A 218 -5.62 25.29 9.75
CA LEU A 218 -4.39 24.52 9.67
C LEU A 218 -3.97 23.95 11.04
N PRO A 219 -3.19 22.85 11.06
CA PRO A 219 -2.63 22.33 12.31
C PRO A 219 -1.65 23.32 12.96
N GLU A 220 -1.45 23.19 14.26
CA GLU A 220 -0.49 24.03 15.00
C GLU A 220 0.92 23.83 14.42
N ILE A 221 1.66 24.92 14.22
CA ILE A 221 3.03 24.86 13.72
C ILE A 221 4.01 24.93 14.90
N ARG A 222 4.97 24.02 14.94
CA ARG A 222 6.05 23.98 15.92
C ARG A 222 7.41 23.85 15.25
N ILE A 223 8.43 24.40 15.91
CA ILE A 223 9.82 24.28 15.49
C ILE A 223 10.39 22.99 16.08
N SER A 224 11.03 22.19 15.24
CA SER A 224 11.67 20.94 15.64
C SER A 224 12.83 21.22 16.61
N GLY A 225 13.03 20.34 17.59
CA GLY A 225 14.13 20.46 18.53
C GLY A 225 15.51 20.42 17.86
N ASP A 226 16.52 20.96 18.56
CA ASP A 226 17.90 20.94 18.07
C ASP A 226 18.40 19.51 17.79
N THR A 227 19.17 19.38 16.70
CA THR A 227 19.73 18.12 16.20
C THR A 227 21.25 18.17 16.00
N ASP A 228 21.92 19.26 16.41
CA ASP A 228 23.37 19.45 16.19
C ASP A 228 24.23 18.36 16.81
N GLN A 229 23.80 17.80 17.94
CA GLN A 229 24.49 16.69 18.61
C GLN A 229 24.54 15.38 17.79
N PHE A 230 23.66 15.19 16.79
CA PHE A 230 23.58 13.94 16.05
C PHE A 230 24.52 13.93 14.83
N PRO A 231 25.41 12.96 14.67
CA PRO A 231 26.25 12.87 13.48
C PRO A 231 25.43 12.54 12.22
N TYR A 232 25.82 13.10 11.07
CA TYR A 232 25.24 12.80 9.77
C TYR A 232 26.37 12.63 8.75
N THR A 233 26.58 11.40 8.27
CA THR A 233 27.73 11.06 7.40
C THR A 233 27.31 10.68 5.98
N ASN A 234 26.01 10.53 5.72
CA ASN A 234 25.50 10.23 4.39
C ASN A 234 25.71 11.44 3.46
N ARG A 235 26.42 11.23 2.34
CA ARG A 235 26.75 12.31 1.39
C ARG A 235 25.65 12.59 0.36
N GLN A 236 24.68 11.69 0.24
CA GLN A 236 23.60 11.78 -0.75
C GLN A 236 22.29 12.28 -0.17
N GLY A 237 22.06 12.20 1.14
CA GLY A 237 20.83 12.72 1.76
C GLY A 237 21.02 14.10 2.41
N HIS A 238 19.98 14.58 3.08
CA HIS A 238 19.99 15.86 3.78
C HIS A 238 19.88 15.71 5.30
N ARG A 239 20.58 16.57 6.06
CA ARG A 239 20.62 16.51 7.54
C ARG A 239 19.24 16.71 8.19
N SER A 240 18.30 17.39 7.51
CA SER A 240 16.91 17.51 7.97
C SER A 240 16.21 16.17 8.20
N ALA A 241 16.68 15.08 7.59
CA ALA A 241 16.19 13.73 7.88
C ALA A 241 16.22 13.38 9.38
N ILE A 242 17.18 13.93 10.13
CA ILE A 242 17.28 13.71 11.59
C ILE A 242 16.08 14.32 12.30
N ARG A 243 15.74 15.59 12.03
CA ARG A 243 14.59 16.25 12.67
C ARG A 243 13.28 15.54 12.32
N ILE A 244 13.10 15.17 11.05
CA ILE A 244 11.87 14.53 10.57
C ILE A 244 11.68 13.17 11.25
N SER A 245 12.76 12.39 11.45
CA SER A 245 12.69 11.12 12.18
C SER A 245 12.18 11.29 13.63
N ARG A 246 12.41 12.44 14.26
CA ARG A 246 12.04 12.70 15.66
C ARG A 246 10.60 13.22 15.83
N ILE A 247 9.87 13.50 14.76
CA ILE A 247 8.52 14.09 14.81
C ILE A 247 7.55 13.33 15.72
N ILE A 248 7.54 12.00 15.68
CA ILE A 248 6.64 11.20 16.53
C ILE A 248 7.00 11.38 18.01
N SER A 249 8.28 11.34 18.35
CA SER A 249 8.78 11.54 19.71
C SER A 249 8.55 12.96 20.21
N GLU A 250 8.76 13.97 19.36
CA GLU A 250 8.51 15.37 19.69
C GLU A 250 7.01 15.64 19.88
N THR A 251 6.15 15.03 19.06
CA THR A 251 4.69 15.09 19.22
C THR A 251 4.24 14.40 20.51
N LEU A 252 4.83 13.26 20.87
CA LEU A 252 4.54 12.57 22.13
C LEU A 252 4.86 13.45 23.35
N ARG A 253 5.96 14.20 23.32
CA ARG A 253 6.40 15.09 24.42
C ARG A 253 5.42 16.23 24.71
N LEU A 254 4.50 16.54 23.79
CA LEU A 254 3.43 17.50 24.04
C LEU A 254 2.42 17.00 25.10
N GLY A 255 2.44 15.71 25.45
CA GLY A 255 1.65 15.18 26.57
C GLY A 255 0.13 15.20 26.32
N LEU A 256 -0.28 15.18 25.05
CA LEU A 256 -1.69 15.13 24.63
C LEU A 256 -2.38 13.92 25.26
N LYS A 257 -3.61 14.13 25.75
CA LYS A 257 -4.40 13.09 26.41
C LYS A 257 -5.13 12.24 25.40
N ASP A 258 -5.40 10.99 25.79
CA ASP A 258 -6.22 10.05 25.03
C ASP A 258 -5.76 9.87 23.56
N VAL A 259 -4.45 9.69 23.39
CA VAL A 259 -3.84 9.37 22.11
C VAL A 259 -3.67 7.86 22.02
N ARG A 260 -4.14 7.28 20.91
CA ARG A 260 -3.96 5.86 20.59
C ARG A 260 -2.94 5.65 19.49
N TRP A 261 -2.88 6.60 18.55
CA TRP A 261 -2.03 6.54 17.37
C TRP A 261 -1.39 7.88 17.08
N PHE A 262 -0.09 7.84 16.77
CA PHE A 262 0.62 8.95 16.14
C PHE A 262 0.83 8.61 14.67
N VAL A 263 0.52 9.55 13.78
CA VAL A 263 0.63 9.37 12.33
C VAL A 263 1.65 10.35 11.79
N LEU A 264 2.70 9.87 11.15
CA LEU A 264 3.63 10.72 10.40
C LEU A 264 3.19 10.82 8.94
N GLY A 265 3.33 12.00 8.36
CA GLY A 265 3.23 12.23 6.92
C GLY A 265 3.96 13.52 6.53
N ASP A 266 4.25 13.68 5.25
CA ASP A 266 4.89 14.89 4.73
C ASP A 266 3.87 15.97 4.37
N ASP A 267 4.31 17.21 4.21
CA ASP A 267 3.47 18.37 3.84
C ASP A 267 2.87 18.30 2.42
N ASP A 268 3.31 17.35 1.60
CA ASP A 268 2.74 17.00 0.29
C ASP A 268 2.06 15.62 0.29
N THR A 269 1.69 15.12 1.48
CA THR A 269 0.87 13.92 1.66
C THR A 269 -0.58 14.31 1.89
N VAL A 270 -1.50 13.68 1.15
CA VAL A 270 -2.95 13.83 1.37
C VAL A 270 -3.53 12.55 1.93
N PHE A 271 -4.19 12.63 3.09
CA PHE A 271 -4.84 11.49 3.74
C PHE A 271 -6.34 11.45 3.48
N VAL A 272 -6.87 10.25 3.25
CA VAL A 272 -8.29 9.94 3.41
C VAL A 272 -8.49 9.48 4.84
N THR A 273 -8.67 10.45 5.74
CA THR A 273 -8.71 10.26 7.21
C THR A 273 -9.70 9.18 7.65
N GLU A 274 -10.86 9.14 7.01
CA GLU A 274 -11.89 8.12 7.24
C GLU A 274 -11.40 6.69 6.93
N ASN A 275 -10.63 6.52 5.86
CA ASN A 275 -10.04 5.22 5.54
C ASN A 275 -8.88 4.88 6.48
N LEU A 276 -8.09 5.87 6.91
CA LEU A 276 -7.07 5.69 7.94
C LEU A 276 -7.67 5.18 9.25
N ILE A 277 -8.77 5.78 9.72
CA ILE A 277 -9.46 5.33 10.95
C ILE A 277 -9.90 3.87 10.81
N ARG A 278 -10.52 3.50 9.68
CA ARG A 278 -10.94 2.11 9.40
C ARG A 278 -9.75 1.15 9.42
N VAL A 279 -8.59 1.58 8.92
CA VAL A 279 -7.37 0.78 8.97
C VAL A 279 -6.90 0.58 10.41
N LEU A 280 -6.82 1.64 11.19
CA LEU A 280 -6.31 1.59 12.57
C LEU A 280 -7.27 0.86 13.53
N GLN A 281 -8.57 0.85 13.26
CA GLN A 281 -9.56 0.09 14.02
C GLN A 281 -9.36 -1.43 13.95
N LYS A 282 -8.58 -1.94 12.98
CA LYS A 282 -8.25 -3.37 12.89
C LYS A 282 -7.28 -3.84 13.98
N TYR A 283 -6.56 -2.91 14.61
CA TYR A 283 -5.40 -3.21 15.45
C TYR A 283 -5.66 -2.79 16.90
N ASP A 284 -5.19 -3.62 17.84
CA ASP A 284 -5.21 -3.29 19.25
C ASP A 284 -4.17 -2.20 19.56
N HIS A 285 -4.64 -0.96 19.70
CA HIS A 285 -3.79 0.20 19.94
C HIS A 285 -2.99 0.14 21.25
N THR A 286 -3.25 -0.84 22.13
CA THR A 286 -2.48 -1.07 23.37
C THR A 286 -1.23 -1.93 23.16
N GLN A 287 -1.03 -2.48 21.96
CA GLN A 287 0.15 -3.26 21.58
C GLN A 287 1.12 -2.44 20.71
N TYR A 288 2.30 -2.99 20.42
CA TYR A 288 3.27 -2.34 19.53
C TYR A 288 2.91 -2.56 18.07
N TYR A 289 2.60 -1.47 17.37
CA TYR A 289 2.28 -1.46 15.96
C TYR A 289 2.99 -0.32 15.24
N TYR A 290 3.71 -0.68 14.19
CA TYR A 290 4.27 0.22 13.19
C TYR A 290 3.60 -0.11 11.84
N ILE A 291 2.64 0.72 11.44
CA ILE A 291 1.72 0.44 10.32
C ILE A 291 1.98 1.41 9.17
N GLY A 292 2.17 0.91 7.97
CA GLY A 292 2.33 1.73 6.76
C GLY A 292 2.60 0.85 5.54
N SER A 293 3.23 1.39 4.50
CA SER A 293 3.58 0.61 3.31
C SER A 293 4.96 0.94 2.78
N ASN A 294 5.44 0.05 1.91
CA ASN A 294 6.67 0.25 1.17
C ASN A 294 6.45 1.16 -0.05
N SER A 295 7.55 1.49 -0.72
CA SER A 295 7.53 2.20 -2.00
C SER A 295 7.05 1.30 -3.14
N GLU A 296 6.37 1.90 -4.11
CA GLU A 296 6.02 1.32 -5.40
C GLU A 296 7.27 0.97 -6.25
N SER A 297 8.45 1.48 -5.89
CA SER A 297 9.73 1.18 -6.52
C SER A 297 10.45 0.01 -5.82
N HIS A 298 10.66 -1.08 -6.54
CA HIS A 298 11.40 -2.26 -6.08
C HIS A 298 12.83 -1.88 -5.66
N LEU A 299 13.47 -1.00 -6.42
CA LEU A 299 14.84 -0.55 -6.13
C LEU A 299 14.92 0.31 -4.88
N GLN A 300 13.94 1.20 -4.66
CA GLN A 300 13.87 1.97 -3.40
C GLN A 300 13.82 1.02 -2.19
N ASN A 301 12.99 -0.02 -2.28
CA ASN A 301 12.84 -0.99 -1.19
C ASN A 301 14.09 -1.84 -0.97
N ILE A 302 14.90 -2.09 -2.01
CA ILE A 302 16.21 -2.77 -1.87
C ILE A 302 17.23 -1.84 -1.21
N TYR A 303 17.32 -0.58 -1.66
CA TYR A 303 18.33 0.34 -1.16
C TYR A 303 18.08 0.81 0.28
N PHE A 304 16.81 0.91 0.67
CA PHE A 304 16.42 1.27 2.03
C PHE A 304 15.99 0.03 2.80
N SER A 305 14.72 -0.38 2.73
CA SER A 305 14.27 -1.63 3.33
C SER A 305 12.84 -2.00 2.93
N TYR A 306 12.60 -3.30 2.70
CA TYR A 306 11.25 -3.86 2.63
C TYR A 306 10.53 -3.90 3.99
N ALA A 307 11.24 -3.67 5.09
CA ALA A 307 10.68 -3.57 6.43
C ALA A 307 10.43 -2.11 6.88
N MET A 308 10.60 -1.14 5.98
CA MET A 308 10.37 0.28 6.24
C MET A 308 9.00 0.72 5.72
N ALA A 309 8.23 1.43 6.54
CA ALA A 309 7.16 2.28 6.03
C ALA A 309 7.76 3.59 5.52
N TYR A 310 7.43 3.97 4.30
CA TYR A 310 7.89 5.24 3.72
C TYR A 310 7.07 6.39 4.29
N GLY A 311 7.75 7.44 4.75
CA GLY A 311 7.19 8.57 5.48
C GLY A 311 6.29 9.46 4.63
N GLY A 312 6.62 9.64 3.35
CA GLY A 312 5.77 10.34 2.39
C GLY A 312 4.45 9.61 2.12
N GLY A 313 4.47 8.28 2.06
CA GLY A 313 3.25 7.47 2.06
C GLY A 313 2.48 7.57 3.38
N GLY A 314 3.13 8.04 4.44
CA GLY A 314 2.60 8.10 5.78
C GLY A 314 2.66 6.76 6.52
N PHE A 315 2.77 6.83 7.84
CA PHE A 315 2.71 5.65 8.70
C PHE A 315 2.13 5.99 10.08
N ALA A 316 1.59 4.99 10.75
CA ALA A 316 1.05 5.09 12.10
C ALA A 316 1.88 4.28 13.10
N ILE A 317 2.07 4.83 14.29
CA ILE A 317 2.71 4.20 15.44
C ILE A 317 1.72 4.20 16.61
N SER A 318 1.50 3.05 17.23
CA SER A 318 0.65 2.96 18.42
C SER A 318 1.27 3.70 19.61
N TYR A 319 0.44 4.20 20.52
CA TYR A 319 0.90 5.00 21.66
C TYR A 319 2.00 4.31 22.49
N PRO A 320 1.87 3.02 22.89
CA PRO A 320 2.91 2.35 23.66
C PRO A 320 4.24 2.23 22.89
N LEU A 321 4.18 2.03 21.57
CA LEU A 321 5.38 1.99 20.73
C LEU A 321 6.04 3.36 20.62
N ALA A 322 5.25 4.44 20.51
CA ALA A 322 5.79 5.81 20.52
C ALA A 322 6.54 6.10 21.84
N VAL A 323 6.01 5.64 22.99
CA VAL A 323 6.69 5.77 24.29
C VAL A 323 8.00 4.98 24.32
N ALA A 324 8.02 3.76 23.77
CA ALA A 324 9.24 2.96 23.69
C ALA A 324 10.29 3.60 22.76
N LEU A 325 9.85 4.11 21.61
CA LEU A 325 10.67 4.84 20.65
C LEU A 325 11.31 6.07 21.30
N GLU A 326 10.52 6.95 21.93
CA GLU A 326 11.01 8.21 22.50
C GLU A 326 12.16 8.00 23.49
N ARG A 327 12.09 6.94 24.31
CA ARG A 327 13.12 6.60 25.31
C ARG A 327 14.46 6.16 24.71
N MET A 328 14.48 5.74 23.45
CA MET A 328 15.65 5.13 22.80
C MET A 328 16.10 5.81 21.52
N GLN A 329 15.22 6.59 20.87
CA GLN A 329 15.40 7.09 19.51
C GLN A 329 16.67 7.92 19.36
N ASP A 330 16.96 8.84 20.28
CA ASP A 330 18.15 9.67 20.19
C ASP A 330 19.44 8.80 20.20
N ARG A 331 19.48 7.73 21.00
CA ARG A 331 20.61 6.78 21.00
C ARG A 331 20.66 5.95 19.71
N CYS A 332 19.50 5.59 19.15
CA CYS A 332 19.40 4.90 17.87
C CYS A 332 19.95 5.77 16.72
N ILE A 333 19.52 7.03 16.63
CA ILE A 333 20.00 7.98 15.61
C ILE A 333 21.53 8.12 15.66
N MET A 334 22.13 8.18 16.85
CA MET A 334 23.58 8.23 17.03
C MET A 334 24.32 7.01 16.46
N ARG A 335 23.71 5.82 16.50
CA ARG A 335 24.30 4.57 15.96
C ARG A 335 24.22 4.49 14.43
N TYR A 336 23.30 5.23 13.82
CA TYR A 336 23.00 5.16 12.39
C TYR A 336 23.23 6.48 11.63
N PRO A 337 24.41 7.11 11.73
CA PRO A 337 24.68 8.40 11.07
C PRO A 337 24.73 8.31 9.53
N ALA A 338 24.95 7.10 8.99
CA ALA A 338 25.11 6.85 7.57
C ALA A 338 23.79 6.62 6.81
N LEU A 339 22.67 6.47 7.52
CA LEU A 339 21.37 6.25 6.89
C LEU A 339 20.91 7.49 6.11
N TYR A 340 20.11 7.29 5.07
CA TYR A 340 19.76 8.36 4.14
C TYR A 340 18.67 9.27 4.70
N GLY A 341 17.47 8.72 4.89
CA GLY A 341 16.26 9.49 5.20
C GLY A 341 15.82 9.40 6.66
N SER A 342 14.72 10.07 6.97
CA SER A 342 14.02 9.93 8.24
C SER A 342 13.51 8.51 8.45
N ASP A 343 12.96 7.93 7.40
CA ASP A 343 12.20 6.68 7.46
C ASP A 343 13.14 5.49 7.61
N ASP A 344 14.31 5.59 6.99
CA ASP A 344 15.42 4.64 7.12
C ASP A 344 15.87 4.57 8.59
N ARG A 345 15.99 5.73 9.25
CA ARG A 345 16.28 5.81 10.69
C ARG A 345 15.14 5.29 11.54
N MET A 346 13.90 5.59 11.19
CA MET A 346 12.73 5.06 11.88
C MET A 346 12.72 3.53 11.81
N GLN A 347 12.95 2.94 10.63
CA GLN A 347 13.03 1.50 10.47
C GLN A 347 14.18 0.89 11.28
N ALA A 348 15.34 1.52 11.32
CA ALA A 348 16.45 1.06 12.14
C ALA A 348 16.09 1.04 13.64
N CYS A 349 15.41 2.08 14.14
CA CYS A 349 14.94 2.11 15.52
C CYS A 349 13.84 1.07 15.80
N MET A 350 12.94 0.83 14.83
CA MET A 350 11.95 -0.24 14.93
C MET A 350 12.61 -1.64 14.98
N ALA A 351 13.68 -1.84 14.21
CA ALA A 351 14.45 -3.08 14.24
C ALA A 351 15.13 -3.31 15.60
N GLU A 352 15.69 -2.26 16.22
CA GLU A 352 16.23 -2.36 17.58
C GLU A 352 15.15 -2.65 18.64
N LEU A 353 13.94 -2.12 18.45
CA LEU A 353 12.78 -2.42 19.30
C LEU A 353 12.17 -3.80 19.03
N GLY A 354 12.60 -4.49 17.96
CA GLY A 354 12.06 -5.78 17.55
C GLY A 354 10.64 -5.70 17.01
N VAL A 355 10.20 -4.54 16.49
CA VAL A 355 8.85 -4.34 15.97
C VAL A 355 8.85 -4.31 14.45
N PRO A 356 8.22 -5.28 13.76
CA PRO A 356 8.19 -5.31 12.31
C PRO A 356 7.16 -4.33 11.73
N LEU A 357 7.34 -3.99 10.45
CA LEU A 357 6.33 -3.29 9.66
C LEU A 357 5.07 -4.15 9.52
N THR A 358 3.94 -3.58 9.92
CA THR A 358 2.60 -4.06 9.60
C THR A 358 2.15 -3.40 8.30
N LYS A 359 2.20 -4.16 7.20
CA LYS A 359 2.00 -3.61 5.86
C LYS A 359 0.51 -3.41 5.53
N GLU A 360 0.15 -2.19 5.19
CA GLU A 360 -1.18 -1.78 4.74
C GLU A 360 -1.09 -1.16 3.34
N LEU A 361 -1.62 -1.84 2.33
CA LEU A 361 -1.43 -1.49 0.91
C LEU A 361 -2.07 -0.17 0.47
N GLY A 362 -2.86 0.47 1.33
CA GLY A 362 -3.53 1.74 1.04
C GLY A 362 -2.68 2.98 1.29
N PHE A 363 -1.51 2.82 1.94
CA PHE A 363 -0.53 3.90 2.08
C PHE A 363 0.34 3.93 0.84
N HIS A 364 0.41 5.08 0.15
CA HIS A 364 1.12 5.18 -1.11
C HIS A 364 2.18 6.26 -1.10
N GLN A 365 3.43 5.83 -1.25
CA GLN A 365 4.58 6.69 -1.47
C GLN A 365 4.58 7.23 -2.92
N TYR A 366 4.24 6.38 -3.88
CA TYR A 366 4.36 6.66 -5.32
C TYR A 366 5.71 7.27 -5.70
N ASP A 367 6.81 6.59 -5.36
CA ASP A 367 8.13 6.87 -5.96
C ASP A 367 8.12 6.42 -7.42
N VAL A 368 7.41 7.19 -8.25
CA VAL A 368 7.29 7.09 -9.69
C VAL A 368 7.15 8.50 -10.25
N TYR A 369 7.42 8.69 -11.54
CA TYR A 369 7.21 9.97 -12.23
C TYR A 369 6.05 9.90 -13.20
N GLY A 370 5.56 11.06 -13.63
CA GLY A 370 4.54 11.17 -14.68
C GLY A 370 3.14 10.85 -14.19
N ASN A 371 2.40 10.06 -14.96
CA ASN A 371 0.95 9.94 -14.80
C ASN A 371 0.53 8.73 -13.94
N LEU A 372 -0.06 8.98 -12.77
CA LEU A 372 -0.53 7.95 -11.83
C LEU A 372 -1.81 7.21 -12.26
N PHE A 373 -2.41 7.54 -13.42
CA PHE A 373 -3.70 6.99 -13.86
C PHE A 373 -3.80 5.47 -13.76
N GLY A 374 -2.78 4.73 -14.22
CA GLY A 374 -2.76 3.28 -14.19
C GLY A 374 -2.79 2.69 -12.78
N LEU A 375 -2.13 3.34 -11.81
CA LEU A 375 -2.10 2.91 -10.40
C LEU A 375 -3.44 3.18 -9.72
N LEU A 376 -3.98 4.38 -9.92
CA LEU A 376 -5.24 4.80 -9.30
C LEU A 376 -6.46 4.09 -9.91
N THR A 377 -6.43 3.73 -11.19
CA THR A 377 -7.54 3.02 -11.83
C THR A 377 -7.57 1.51 -11.57
N ALA A 378 -6.44 0.94 -11.17
CA ALA A 378 -6.29 -0.46 -10.76
C ALA A 378 -5.86 -0.55 -9.29
N HIS A 379 -6.37 0.36 -8.45
CA HIS A 379 -6.05 0.39 -7.04
C HIS A 379 -6.37 -0.96 -6.38
N PRO A 380 -5.50 -1.48 -5.50
CA PRO A 380 -5.73 -2.75 -4.80
C PRO A 380 -7.03 -2.77 -4.00
N VAL A 381 -7.52 -3.97 -3.67
CA VAL A 381 -8.76 -4.15 -2.89
C VAL A 381 -8.49 -3.90 -1.40
N THR A 382 -8.26 -2.65 -1.07
CA THR A 382 -7.91 -2.12 0.26
C THR A 382 -8.46 -0.68 0.37
N PRO A 383 -8.68 -0.12 1.57
CA PRO A 383 -8.98 1.32 1.68
C PRO A 383 -7.85 2.15 1.07
N PHE A 384 -8.17 3.15 0.24
CA PHE A 384 -7.18 4.14 -0.22
C PHE A 384 -6.92 5.12 0.92
N VAL A 385 -5.72 5.11 1.51
CA VAL A 385 -5.42 5.82 2.76
C VAL A 385 -4.68 7.13 2.50
N SER A 386 -3.68 7.13 1.63
CA SER A 386 -2.86 8.32 1.39
C SER A 386 -2.34 8.39 -0.05
N LEU A 387 -1.96 9.60 -0.45
CA LEU A 387 -1.38 9.93 -1.75
C LEU A 387 -0.19 10.87 -1.57
N HIS A 388 0.98 10.43 -2.05
CA HIS A 388 2.25 11.16 -2.21
C HIS A 388 2.73 10.91 -3.66
N HIS A 389 3.79 11.46 -4.24
CA HIS A 389 4.56 12.67 -3.97
C HIS A 389 4.04 13.77 -4.91
N LEU A 390 3.08 14.58 -4.45
CA LEU A 390 2.21 15.39 -5.32
C LEU A 390 2.95 16.40 -6.22
N ASP A 391 4.13 16.86 -5.81
CA ASP A 391 4.92 17.83 -6.56
C ASP A 391 5.72 17.21 -7.72
N VAL A 392 5.85 15.88 -7.75
CA VAL A 392 6.66 15.15 -8.74
C VAL A 392 5.82 14.46 -9.82
N VAL A 393 4.55 14.22 -9.53
CA VAL A 393 3.60 13.55 -10.43
C VAL A 393 2.70 14.53 -11.15
N GLU A 394 2.16 14.10 -12.29
CA GLU A 394 1.14 14.87 -13.00
C GLU A 394 -0.15 14.98 -12.15
N PRO A 395 -0.92 16.08 -12.27
CA PRO A 395 -2.26 16.17 -11.69
C PRO A 395 -3.12 14.97 -12.08
N ILE A 396 -3.81 14.37 -11.10
CA ILE A 396 -4.60 13.15 -11.32
C ILE A 396 -5.78 13.36 -12.30
N PHE A 397 -6.26 14.60 -12.42
CA PHE A 397 -7.24 14.99 -13.42
C PHE A 397 -6.61 15.93 -14.47
N PRO A 398 -6.99 15.82 -15.74
CA PRO A 398 -6.43 16.66 -16.79
C PRO A 398 -6.88 18.12 -16.68
N ASN A 399 -6.09 19.03 -17.24
CA ASN A 399 -6.41 20.46 -17.40
C ASN A 399 -6.68 21.22 -16.08
N MET A 400 -6.00 20.85 -15.00
CA MET A 400 -6.07 21.55 -13.73
C MET A 400 -4.77 21.41 -12.92
N THR A 401 -4.57 22.24 -11.90
CA THR A 401 -3.41 22.14 -11.01
C THR A 401 -3.55 20.94 -10.06
N GLN A 402 -2.46 20.57 -9.38
CA GLN A 402 -2.45 19.50 -8.37
C GLN A 402 -3.51 19.75 -7.28
N VAL A 403 -3.54 20.97 -6.72
CA VAL A 403 -4.50 21.35 -5.67
C VAL A 403 -5.95 21.26 -6.19
N GLN A 404 -6.22 21.77 -7.40
CA GLN A 404 -7.57 21.67 -8.00
C GLN A 404 -8.00 20.22 -8.24
N ALA A 405 -7.07 19.36 -8.68
CA ALA A 405 -7.33 17.93 -8.87
C ALA A 405 -7.71 17.23 -7.56
N LEU A 406 -7.02 17.57 -6.48
CA LEU A 406 -7.28 17.01 -5.15
C LEU A 406 -8.56 17.56 -4.52
N GLN A 407 -8.86 18.85 -4.70
CA GLN A 407 -10.16 19.43 -4.33
C GLN A 407 -11.32 18.74 -5.05
N LYS A 408 -11.12 18.42 -6.34
CA LYS A 408 -12.10 17.64 -7.10
C LYS A 408 -12.25 16.22 -6.58
N LEU A 409 -11.15 15.56 -6.22
CA LEU A 409 -11.18 14.24 -5.57
C LEU A 409 -11.86 14.25 -4.20
N ALA A 410 -11.79 15.37 -3.47
CA ALA A 410 -12.40 15.50 -2.16
C ALA A 410 -13.94 15.37 -2.19
N VAL A 411 -14.58 15.63 -3.34
CA VAL A 411 -16.03 15.49 -3.49
C VAL A 411 -16.50 14.04 -3.30
N PRO A 412 -16.09 13.05 -4.13
CA PRO A 412 -16.48 11.65 -3.89
C PRO A 412 -15.89 11.09 -2.59
N MET A 413 -14.74 11.59 -2.13
CA MET A 413 -14.15 11.21 -0.85
C MET A 413 -15.09 11.48 0.34
N LYS A 414 -15.77 12.63 0.35
CA LYS A 414 -16.76 13.00 1.38
C LYS A 414 -18.06 12.20 1.27
N LEU A 415 -18.42 11.74 0.06
CA LEU A 415 -19.66 10.99 -0.17
C LEU A 415 -19.54 9.53 0.26
N ASP A 416 -18.41 8.88 -0.04
CA ASP A 416 -18.15 7.48 0.34
C ASP A 416 -16.66 7.14 0.23
N SER A 417 -15.87 7.59 1.21
CA SER A 417 -14.42 7.34 1.29
C SER A 417 -14.05 5.86 1.17
N ALA A 418 -14.88 4.95 1.69
CA ALA A 418 -14.64 3.52 1.64
C ALA A 418 -14.63 2.98 0.19
N GLY A 419 -15.42 3.56 -0.71
CA GLY A 419 -15.49 3.18 -2.12
C GLY A 419 -14.49 3.90 -3.03
N LEU A 420 -13.74 4.88 -2.52
CA LEU A 420 -12.85 5.72 -3.31
C LEU A 420 -11.74 4.90 -4.00
N MET A 421 -11.51 5.17 -5.29
CA MET A 421 -10.55 4.48 -6.17
C MET A 421 -10.83 2.98 -6.39
N GLN A 422 -11.87 2.40 -5.79
CA GLN A 422 -12.11 0.97 -5.89
C GLN A 422 -12.52 0.57 -7.30
N GLN A 423 -11.81 -0.40 -7.85
CA GLN A 423 -12.04 -0.92 -9.19
C GLN A 423 -13.26 -1.85 -9.19
N SER A 424 -14.13 -1.71 -10.21
CA SER A 424 -15.22 -2.64 -10.53
C SER A 424 -15.21 -2.90 -12.04
N ILE A 425 -15.29 -4.17 -12.45
CA ILE A 425 -15.14 -4.59 -13.85
C ILE A 425 -16.44 -5.24 -14.33
N CYS A 426 -16.85 -4.90 -15.55
CA CYS A 426 -17.97 -5.53 -16.23
C CYS A 426 -17.79 -5.51 -17.75
N TYR A 427 -18.71 -6.17 -18.47
CA TYR A 427 -18.64 -6.35 -19.91
C TYR A 427 -19.92 -5.92 -20.61
N GLU A 428 -19.78 -5.19 -21.72
CA GLU A 428 -20.87 -5.03 -22.68
C GLU A 428 -20.80 -6.17 -23.68
N LYS A 429 -21.55 -7.24 -23.38
CA LYS A 429 -21.46 -8.51 -24.12
C LYS A 429 -21.75 -8.36 -25.61
N LYS A 430 -22.72 -7.51 -25.99
CA LYS A 430 -23.12 -7.36 -27.40
C LYS A 430 -22.04 -6.67 -28.24
N LYS A 431 -21.39 -5.65 -27.67
CA LYS A 431 -20.33 -4.89 -28.35
C LYS A 431 -18.94 -5.47 -28.11
N LYS A 432 -18.83 -6.47 -27.23
CA LYS A 432 -17.58 -7.07 -26.74
C LYS A 432 -16.62 -5.99 -26.23
N TRP A 433 -17.10 -5.17 -25.29
CA TRP A 433 -16.27 -4.18 -24.60
C TRP A 433 -16.02 -4.60 -23.15
N THR A 434 -14.83 -4.27 -22.66
CA THR A 434 -14.50 -4.34 -21.23
C THR A 434 -14.64 -2.95 -20.63
N ILE A 435 -15.35 -2.87 -19.51
CA ILE A 435 -15.55 -1.64 -18.77
C ILE A 435 -14.91 -1.81 -17.39
N SER A 436 -14.08 -0.84 -16.99
CA SER A 436 -13.51 -0.76 -15.64
C SER A 436 -13.85 0.59 -15.03
N VAL A 437 -14.48 0.56 -13.87
CA VAL A 437 -14.85 1.74 -13.08
C VAL A 437 -13.91 1.82 -11.88
N SER A 438 -13.12 2.88 -11.78
CA SER A 438 -12.46 3.31 -10.53
C SER A 438 -13.30 4.44 -9.94
N TRP A 439 -14.10 4.12 -8.93
CA TRP A 439 -15.16 5.01 -8.47
C TRP A 439 -14.59 6.28 -7.82
N GLY A 440 -15.15 7.43 -8.20
CA GLY A 440 -14.66 8.75 -7.78
C GLY A 440 -13.48 9.28 -8.60
N PHE A 441 -13.00 8.52 -9.60
CA PHE A 441 -11.86 8.91 -10.40
C PHE A 441 -12.09 8.80 -11.91
N ALA A 442 -12.15 7.57 -12.45
CA ALA A 442 -12.21 7.38 -13.89
C ALA A 442 -12.89 6.06 -14.29
N VAL A 443 -13.47 6.06 -15.50
CA VAL A 443 -13.98 4.88 -16.19
C VAL A 443 -13.14 4.63 -17.45
N GLN A 444 -12.80 3.37 -17.70
CA GLN A 444 -12.15 2.92 -18.93
C GLN A 444 -13.10 2.02 -19.72
N ILE A 445 -13.29 2.30 -21.01
CA ILE A 445 -13.96 1.41 -21.95
C ILE A 445 -12.93 0.94 -22.98
N VAL A 446 -12.72 -0.37 -23.06
CA VAL A 446 -11.73 -1.00 -23.93
C VAL A 446 -12.43 -1.92 -24.92
N ARG A 447 -12.03 -1.90 -26.20
CA ARG A 447 -12.50 -2.89 -27.17
C ARG A 447 -11.92 -4.27 -26.85
N GLY A 448 -12.76 -5.29 -26.97
CA GLY A 448 -12.39 -6.66 -26.67
C GLY A 448 -12.64 -7.03 -25.20
N VAL A 449 -12.36 -8.29 -24.90
CA VAL A 449 -12.64 -8.91 -23.60
C VAL A 449 -11.33 -9.10 -22.88
N LEU A 450 -11.04 -8.23 -21.91
CA LEU A 450 -9.89 -8.35 -21.02
C LEU A 450 -10.35 -9.03 -19.73
N SER A 451 -9.60 -10.06 -19.30
CA SER A 451 -9.91 -10.77 -18.06
C SER A 451 -9.75 -9.86 -16.84
N PRO A 452 -10.45 -10.14 -15.71
CA PRO A 452 -10.24 -9.37 -14.49
C PRO A 452 -8.79 -9.41 -14.02
N ARG A 453 -8.11 -10.56 -14.17
CA ARG A 453 -6.67 -10.73 -13.91
C ARG A 453 -5.81 -9.74 -14.69
N GLU A 454 -6.18 -9.42 -15.93
CA GLU A 454 -5.47 -8.42 -16.72
C GLU A 454 -5.84 -7.00 -16.28
N MET A 455 -7.10 -6.73 -15.99
CA MET A 455 -7.56 -5.39 -15.60
C MET A 455 -7.07 -4.95 -14.22
N GLU A 456 -6.77 -5.88 -13.33
CA GLU A 456 -6.18 -5.63 -12.01
C GLU A 456 -4.69 -5.25 -12.07
N MET A 457 -4.01 -5.52 -13.19
CA MET A 457 -2.64 -5.06 -13.36
C MET A 457 -2.64 -3.58 -13.78
N PRO A 458 -1.97 -2.70 -13.02
CA PRO A 458 -1.81 -1.30 -13.39
C PRO A 458 -1.23 -1.15 -14.79
N THR A 459 -1.88 -0.30 -15.57
CA THR A 459 -1.40 0.09 -16.89
C THR A 459 -0.19 1.01 -16.73
N ARG A 460 0.90 0.78 -17.48
CA ARG A 460 2.10 1.63 -17.44
C ARG A 460 1.84 3.01 -18.04
N THR A 461 1.30 3.92 -17.23
CA THR A 461 1.14 5.36 -17.51
C THR A 461 2.16 6.22 -16.76
N PHE A 462 2.88 5.62 -15.82
CA PHE A 462 3.90 6.22 -14.97
C PHE A 462 5.29 5.72 -15.39
N LEU A 463 6.32 6.44 -14.94
CA LEU A 463 7.73 6.15 -15.19
C LEU A 463 8.41 5.69 -13.90
N ASN A 464 9.47 4.89 -14.02
CA ASN A 464 10.27 4.47 -12.87
C ASN A 464 10.91 5.65 -12.16
N TRP A 465 11.05 5.55 -10.83
CA TRP A 465 11.88 6.46 -10.03
C TRP A 465 13.32 6.53 -10.55
N TYR A 466 13.85 5.38 -10.95
CA TYR A 466 15.15 5.26 -11.57
C TYR A 466 15.02 5.31 -13.08
N LYS A 467 15.40 6.45 -13.70
CA LYS A 467 15.24 6.71 -15.14
C LYS A 467 15.78 5.60 -16.06
N ARG A 468 16.83 4.88 -15.64
CA ARG A 468 17.46 3.79 -16.42
C ARG A 468 16.87 2.40 -16.14
N ALA A 469 15.99 2.28 -15.16
CA ALA A 469 15.37 1.01 -14.80
C ALA A 469 14.18 0.71 -15.72
N ASP A 470 13.95 -0.57 -15.99
CA ASP A 470 12.81 -1.03 -16.78
C ASP A 470 11.61 -1.38 -15.88
N TYR A 471 10.54 -1.91 -16.48
CA TYR A 471 9.30 -2.21 -15.77
C TYR A 471 9.43 -3.32 -14.70
N THR A 472 10.56 -4.04 -14.62
CA THR A 472 10.82 -5.02 -13.57
C THR A 472 11.24 -4.37 -12.25
N ALA A 473 11.53 -3.07 -12.27
CA ALA A 473 11.89 -2.29 -11.08
C ALA A 473 10.68 -1.77 -10.29
N TYR A 474 9.45 -2.12 -10.66
CA TYR A 474 8.27 -1.88 -9.83
C TYR A 474 8.11 -3.02 -8.82
N ALA A 475 7.63 -2.70 -7.61
CA ALA A 475 7.35 -3.70 -6.57
C ALA A 475 6.07 -4.53 -6.84
N PHE A 476 5.52 -4.47 -8.05
CA PHE A 476 4.27 -5.09 -8.48
C PHE A 476 4.26 -5.31 -9.99
N ASN A 477 3.35 -6.18 -10.45
CA ASN A 477 3.18 -6.46 -11.86
C ASN A 477 2.46 -5.32 -12.59
N THR A 478 2.92 -4.99 -13.79
CA THR A 478 2.30 -3.97 -14.64
C THR A 478 1.94 -4.54 -16.01
N ARG A 479 1.10 -3.83 -16.76
CA ARG A 479 0.76 -4.17 -18.14
C ARG A 479 1.01 -2.99 -19.09
N PRO A 480 1.31 -3.23 -20.39
CA PRO A 480 1.38 -2.16 -21.38
C PRO A 480 0.05 -1.41 -21.51
N LEU A 481 0.10 -0.16 -22.00
CA LEU A 481 -1.09 0.67 -22.28
C LEU A 481 -2.11 -0.03 -23.17
N ALA A 482 -1.62 -0.68 -24.23
CA ALA A 482 -2.40 -1.56 -25.06
C ALA A 482 -1.47 -2.58 -25.71
N ARG A 483 -1.90 -3.85 -25.84
CA ARG A 483 -1.18 -4.87 -26.63
C ARG A 483 -1.45 -4.72 -28.12
N ASN A 484 -2.66 -4.28 -28.46
CA ASN A 484 -3.09 -3.96 -29.81
C ASN A 484 -3.61 -2.51 -29.87
N PRO A 485 -3.35 -1.73 -30.94
CA PRO A 485 -3.88 -0.37 -31.07
C PRO A 485 -5.39 -0.24 -30.82
N CYS A 486 -6.19 -1.22 -31.25
CA CYS A 486 -7.65 -1.24 -31.02
C CYS A 486 -8.04 -1.30 -29.53
N GLN A 487 -7.15 -1.80 -28.68
CA GLN A 487 -7.38 -1.96 -27.24
C GLN A 487 -6.93 -0.74 -26.42
N ARG A 488 -6.51 0.36 -27.07
CA ARG A 488 -6.28 1.61 -26.34
C ARG A 488 -7.59 2.01 -25.63
N PRO A 489 -7.56 2.27 -24.31
CA PRO A 489 -8.76 2.61 -23.57
C PRO A 489 -9.33 3.96 -24.00
N TYR A 490 -10.65 4.05 -24.00
CA TYR A 490 -11.40 5.31 -23.97
C TYR A 490 -11.58 5.66 -22.49
N VAL A 491 -11.02 6.80 -22.10
CA VAL A 491 -10.98 7.25 -20.71
C VAL A 491 -12.06 8.29 -20.48
N TYR A 492 -12.77 8.15 -19.36
CA TYR A 492 -13.78 9.08 -18.91
C TYR A 492 -13.42 9.51 -17.49
N TYR A 493 -13.08 10.78 -17.29
CA TYR A 493 -12.75 11.28 -15.95
C TYR A 493 -14.01 11.75 -15.24
N MET A 494 -14.06 11.56 -13.93
CA MET A 494 -15.15 12.09 -13.11
C MET A 494 -15.26 13.60 -13.33
N SER A 495 -16.47 14.05 -13.66
CA SER A 495 -16.80 15.46 -13.76
C SER A 495 -17.45 15.96 -12.47
N GLU A 496 -18.46 15.22 -12.00
CA GLU A 496 -19.25 15.55 -10.83
C GLU A 496 -19.65 14.28 -10.06
N ALA A 497 -19.90 14.43 -8.76
CA ALA A 497 -20.47 13.41 -7.91
C ALA A 497 -21.39 14.06 -6.87
N ARG A 498 -22.54 13.44 -6.62
CA ARG A 498 -23.54 13.91 -5.65
C ARG A 498 -24.27 12.74 -5.01
N LEU A 499 -24.91 12.98 -3.87
CA LEU A 499 -25.85 12.05 -3.25
C LEU A 499 -27.26 12.33 -3.78
N ASP A 500 -27.93 11.31 -4.30
CA ASP A 500 -29.39 11.30 -4.43
C ASP A 500 -29.95 10.87 -3.07
N GLU A 501 -30.44 11.85 -2.29
CA GLU A 501 -30.89 11.64 -0.91
C GLU A 501 -32.11 10.72 -0.83
N GLU A 502 -33.06 10.85 -1.77
CA GLU A 502 -34.27 10.02 -1.80
C GLU A 502 -33.93 8.53 -1.94
N LYS A 503 -32.91 8.22 -2.74
CA LYS A 503 -32.47 6.84 -3.00
C LYS A 503 -31.28 6.41 -2.15
N ASN A 504 -30.75 7.31 -1.31
CA ASN A 504 -29.49 7.14 -0.59
C ASN A 504 -28.41 6.51 -1.50
N THR A 505 -28.22 7.09 -2.68
CA THR A 505 -27.36 6.53 -3.74
C THR A 505 -26.51 7.65 -4.32
N THR A 506 -25.20 7.45 -4.37
CA THR A 506 -24.31 8.37 -5.09
C THR A 506 -24.51 8.25 -6.59
N VAL A 507 -24.56 9.39 -7.25
CA VAL A 507 -24.60 9.54 -8.70
C VAL A 507 -23.34 10.28 -9.09
N SER A 508 -22.51 9.65 -9.91
CA SER A 508 -21.27 10.26 -10.42
C SER A 508 -21.29 10.23 -11.95
N VAL A 509 -20.89 11.34 -12.56
CA VAL A 509 -20.86 11.52 -14.01
C VAL A 509 -19.41 11.62 -14.46
N TYR A 510 -19.08 10.87 -15.51
CA TYR A 510 -17.74 10.79 -16.08
C TYR A 510 -17.81 11.21 -17.54
N LEU A 511 -17.02 12.22 -17.88
CA LEU A 511 -16.98 12.79 -19.22
C LEU A 511 -15.79 12.27 -20.00
N ARG A 512 -16.00 12.02 -21.29
CA ARG A 512 -14.97 11.51 -22.17
C ARG A 512 -13.78 12.46 -22.22
N HIS A 513 -12.59 11.88 -22.08
CA HIS A 513 -11.35 12.58 -22.35
C HIS A 513 -10.97 12.39 -23.82
N HIS A 514 -11.07 13.46 -24.60
CA HIS A 514 -10.82 13.43 -26.03
C HIS A 514 -9.31 13.39 -26.33
N ILE A 515 -8.78 12.18 -26.47
CA ILE A 515 -7.45 11.91 -27.01
C ILE A 515 -7.61 11.21 -28.35
N GLU A 516 -6.72 11.52 -29.30
CA GLU A 516 -6.61 10.80 -30.56
C GLU A 516 -6.42 9.30 -30.32
N GLN A 517 -7.27 8.50 -30.98
CA GLN A 517 -7.23 7.05 -30.92
C GLN A 517 -6.48 6.54 -32.15
N PRO A 518 -5.61 5.53 -31.99
CA PRO A 518 -4.93 4.94 -33.13
C PRO A 518 -5.94 4.25 -34.05
N LEU A 519 -5.61 4.16 -35.33
CA LEU A 519 -6.44 3.48 -36.31
C LEU A 519 -6.71 2.04 -35.85
N CYS A 520 -7.99 1.70 -35.71
CA CYS A 520 -8.43 0.36 -35.35
C CYS A 520 -9.06 -0.35 -36.54
N LYS A 521 -8.55 -1.54 -36.89
CA LYS A 521 -9.03 -2.37 -38.00
C LYS A 521 -10.04 -3.44 -37.58
N TRP A 522 -10.37 -3.54 -36.29
CA TRP A 522 -11.36 -4.51 -35.83
C TRP A 522 -12.76 -4.09 -36.26
N ASN A 523 -13.50 -5.02 -36.88
CA ASN A 523 -14.89 -4.81 -37.23
C ASN A 523 -15.77 -4.90 -35.97
N MET A 524 -15.78 -3.81 -35.20
CA MET A 524 -16.45 -3.70 -33.90
C MET A 524 -17.02 -2.30 -33.72
N VAL A 525 -18.11 -2.20 -32.96
CA VAL A 525 -18.70 -0.90 -32.60
C VAL A 525 -17.65 -0.08 -31.85
N ASP A 526 -17.52 1.19 -32.23
CA ASP A 526 -16.58 2.13 -31.62
C ASP A 526 -17.11 2.67 -30.27
N PRO A 527 -16.34 2.51 -29.17
CA PRO A 527 -16.66 3.16 -27.89
C PRO A 527 -16.72 4.69 -27.97
N ALA A 528 -16.16 5.32 -29.01
CA ALA A 528 -16.28 6.74 -29.31
C ALA A 528 -17.72 7.23 -29.43
N THR A 529 -18.69 6.31 -29.55
CA THR A 529 -20.12 6.64 -29.53
C THR A 529 -20.63 7.03 -28.14
N ILE A 530 -19.85 6.80 -27.08
CA ILE A 530 -20.18 7.16 -25.70
C ILE A 530 -19.40 8.42 -25.33
N GLU A 531 -20.11 9.46 -24.91
CA GLU A 531 -19.56 10.75 -24.45
C GLU A 531 -19.62 10.89 -22.93
N GLU A 532 -20.58 10.19 -22.31
CA GLU A 532 -20.89 10.31 -20.89
C GLU A 532 -21.11 8.93 -20.27
N VAL A 533 -20.55 8.70 -19.09
CA VAL A 533 -20.86 7.53 -18.27
C VAL A 533 -21.44 8.01 -16.94
N ILE A 534 -22.60 7.46 -16.56
CA ILE A 534 -23.23 7.72 -15.27
C ILE A 534 -23.09 6.48 -14.41
N VAL A 535 -22.49 6.62 -13.23
CA VAL A 535 -22.32 5.53 -12.27
C VAL A 535 -23.18 5.78 -11.04
N TYR A 536 -24.09 4.84 -10.77
CA TYR A 536 -24.89 4.76 -9.55
C TYR A 536 -24.22 3.81 -8.56
N LYS A 537 -23.97 4.28 -7.34
CA LYS A 537 -23.37 3.45 -6.29
C LYS A 537 -24.00 3.80 -4.94
N LYS A 538 -24.45 2.79 -4.20
CA LYS A 538 -24.86 2.99 -2.80
C LYS A 538 -23.62 3.19 -1.91
N PRO A 539 -23.57 4.24 -1.05
CA PRO A 539 -22.53 4.36 -0.04
C PRO A 539 -22.44 3.11 0.84
N ASP A 540 -21.23 2.72 1.22
CA ASP A 540 -21.03 1.55 2.08
C ASP A 540 -19.88 1.80 3.07
N PRO A 541 -20.15 2.54 4.16
CA PRO A 541 -19.13 2.87 5.16
C PRO A 541 -18.48 1.64 5.82
N GLN A 542 -19.19 0.51 5.79
CA GLN A 542 -18.80 -0.78 6.38
C GLN A 542 -18.15 -1.73 5.36
N LEU A 543 -17.76 -1.22 4.17
CA LEU A 543 -17.13 -2.03 3.13
C LEU A 543 -15.94 -2.85 3.66
N TRP A 544 -15.12 -2.22 4.50
CA TRP A 544 -13.88 -2.76 5.04
C TRP A 544 -14.03 -3.51 6.37
N ALA A 545 -15.25 -3.55 6.93
CA ALA A 545 -15.58 -4.41 8.08
C ALA A 545 -15.82 -5.88 7.66
N ARG A 546 -15.81 -6.16 6.35
CA ARG A 546 -16.02 -7.48 5.76
C ARG A 546 -14.76 -7.93 5.03
N SER A 547 -14.68 -9.23 4.72
CA SER A 547 -13.59 -9.78 3.92
C SER A 547 -13.41 -8.99 2.62
N PRO A 548 -12.20 -8.52 2.27
CA PRO A 548 -11.97 -7.70 1.10
C PRO A 548 -12.44 -8.39 -0.19
N ARG A 549 -13.31 -7.70 -0.94
CA ARG A 549 -13.80 -8.13 -2.25
C ARG A 549 -14.23 -6.89 -3.04
N ARG A 550 -13.86 -6.83 -4.33
CA ARG A 550 -14.33 -5.77 -5.23
C ARG A 550 -15.86 -5.74 -5.30
N ASN A 551 -16.40 -4.55 -5.51
CA ASN A 551 -17.78 -4.40 -5.92
C ASN A 551 -17.97 -4.88 -7.38
N CYS A 552 -19.19 -5.31 -7.68
CA CYS A 552 -19.57 -5.76 -9.00
C CYS A 552 -20.25 -4.61 -9.77
N ALA A 553 -19.83 -4.41 -11.01
CA ALA A 553 -20.42 -3.44 -11.92
C ALA A 553 -21.45 -4.10 -12.84
N ARG A 554 -22.56 -3.41 -13.13
CA ARG A 554 -23.66 -3.91 -13.98
C ARG A 554 -24.14 -2.81 -14.91
N ILE A 555 -24.06 -3.04 -16.22
CA ILE A 555 -24.54 -2.10 -17.23
C ILE A 555 -26.07 -2.08 -17.22
N ARG A 556 -26.66 -0.89 -17.28
CA ARG A 556 -28.10 -0.68 -17.39
C ARG A 556 -28.45 -0.09 -18.75
N ARG A 557 -29.72 -0.25 -19.15
CA ARG A 557 -30.24 0.40 -20.35
C ARG A 557 -30.21 1.90 -20.15
N SER A 558 -29.58 2.61 -21.09
CA SER A 558 -29.66 4.06 -21.18
C SER A 558 -30.79 4.46 -22.11
N THR A 559 -31.52 5.51 -21.76
CA THR A 559 -32.54 6.13 -22.62
C THR A 559 -31.99 7.29 -23.46
N LYS A 560 -30.76 7.74 -23.16
CA LYS A 560 -30.08 8.87 -23.81
C LYS A 560 -28.95 8.37 -24.71
N ASN A 561 -28.98 8.78 -25.97
CA ASN A 561 -27.89 8.50 -26.92
C ASN A 561 -26.59 9.11 -26.41
N GLY A 562 -25.49 8.38 -26.57
CA GLY A 562 -24.17 8.82 -26.10
C GLY A 562 -23.91 8.63 -24.60
N THR A 563 -24.88 8.15 -23.83
CA THR A 563 -24.74 7.92 -22.39
C THR A 563 -24.73 6.43 -22.06
N MET A 564 -23.76 5.99 -21.24
CA MET A 564 -23.74 4.65 -20.64
C MET A 564 -24.08 4.75 -19.15
N VAL A 565 -24.96 3.87 -18.66
CA VAL A 565 -25.34 3.82 -17.24
C VAL A 565 -24.81 2.54 -16.60
N ILE A 566 -24.11 2.68 -15.48
CA ILE A 566 -23.50 1.56 -14.74
C ILE A 566 -23.94 1.62 -13.28
N HIS A 567 -24.34 0.48 -12.72
CA HIS A 567 -24.56 0.33 -11.29
C HIS A 567 -23.37 -0.41 -10.67
N VAL A 568 -22.76 0.16 -9.65
CA VAL A 568 -21.72 -0.45 -8.83
C VAL A 568 -22.27 -0.74 -7.44
N GLY A 569 -22.02 -1.95 -6.93
CA GLY A 569 -22.38 -2.30 -5.56
C GLY A 569 -21.89 -3.69 -5.19
N VAL A 570 -22.24 -4.14 -3.99
CA VAL A 570 -21.86 -5.46 -3.48
C VAL A 570 -22.25 -6.54 -4.50
N CYS A 571 -21.35 -7.48 -4.71
CA CYS A 571 -21.59 -8.64 -5.56
C CYS A 571 -22.69 -9.52 -4.96
N LYS A 572 -23.61 -10.00 -5.80
CA LYS A 572 -24.62 -10.98 -5.41
C LYS A 572 -23.94 -12.30 -5.05
N ARG A 573 -24.71 -13.17 -4.37
CA ARG A 573 -24.27 -14.53 -4.08
C ARG A 573 -23.86 -15.23 -5.38
N SER A 574 -22.66 -15.80 -5.39
CA SER A 574 -22.06 -16.49 -6.54
C SER A 574 -21.86 -15.64 -7.81
N GLU A 575 -21.97 -14.30 -7.73
CA GLU A 575 -21.69 -13.44 -8.89
C GLU A 575 -20.19 -13.42 -9.19
N VAL A 576 -19.86 -13.63 -10.47
CA VAL A 576 -18.50 -13.61 -11.02
C VAL A 576 -18.45 -12.66 -12.21
N THR A 577 -17.27 -12.11 -12.50
CA THR A 577 -17.05 -11.22 -13.64
C THR A 577 -16.60 -12.05 -14.84
N GLU A 578 -17.57 -12.48 -15.66
CA GLU A 578 -17.35 -13.27 -16.87
C GLU A 578 -18.32 -12.88 -18.01
N ILE A 579 -18.03 -13.34 -19.23
CA ILE A 579 -18.89 -13.13 -20.41
C ILE A 579 -19.72 -14.36 -20.71
#